data_AF-A0A1Q7V821-F1
#
_entry.id   AF-A0A1Q7V821-F1
#
_cell.length_a   1.000
_cell.length_b   1.000
_cell.length_c   1.000
_cell.angle_alpha   90.00
_cell.angle_beta   90.00
_cell.angle_gamma   90.00
#
_symmetry.space_group_name_H-M   'P 1'
#
loop_
_entity.id
_entity.type
_entity.pdbx_description
1 polymer ?
#
loop_
_entity_poly.entity_id
_entity_poly.type
_entity_poly.pdbx_seq_one_letter_code
_entity_poly.pdbx_strand_id
1 'polypeptide(L)'
;MRFWVRGNGSFQFQTLQPTIQDSDDYSTGTFRATPEWNQVTIWFKDLKQAGWGVYAPLTLNALTGFALINMTSVGDPARPPAGLYEGMIAPLQSYRIRGAIWYQGEGNTWRAYQYRTLLPALIASWRNGWKEGDFPFLIVQLPNHGESPELGDSIWAELREAQLLTAKAVPNTGLAVTIDVGDPRNLHPPRKAEIGQRLAVWALGTTYGEKIVYSGPIYDSMQIVGSGIKIHFFHSGAGLETREGQPLKGLSIAGADRKFRWASARIEGENIVVSSPDVMSPVAVRYAWAGSPVCNLYNKEGLPASPFRTDDWPIASSGNK
;
A
#
# COMPACT_ATOMS: atom_id res chain seq x y z
N MET A 1 30.67 -25.66 -13.26
CA MET A 1 31.91 -24.88 -13.09
C MET A 1 32.73 -25.47 -11.95
N ARG A 2 34.06 -25.56 -12.10
CA ARG A 2 34.97 -25.97 -11.02
C ARG A 2 36.09 -24.95 -10.90
N PHE A 3 36.37 -24.50 -9.68
CA PHE A 3 37.42 -23.54 -9.39
C PHE A 3 37.94 -23.74 -7.96
N TRP A 4 39.11 -23.18 -7.68
CA TRP A 4 39.70 -23.16 -6.34
C TRP A 4 39.45 -21.79 -5.71
N VAL A 5 39.16 -21.77 -4.41
CA VAL A 5 38.95 -20.55 -3.64
C VAL A 5 39.70 -20.64 -2.31
N ARG A 6 40.14 -19.49 -1.79
CA ARG A 6 40.61 -19.32 -0.41
C ARG A 6 40.21 -17.93 0.08
N GLY A 7 40.00 -17.77 1.38
CA GLY A 7 39.65 -16.50 2.02
C GLY A 7 38.88 -16.70 3.32
N ASN A 8 38.50 -15.59 3.96
CA ASN A 8 37.79 -15.61 5.24
C ASN A 8 36.30 -15.19 5.13
N GLY A 9 35.85 -14.92 3.90
CA GLY A 9 34.49 -14.45 3.60
C GLY A 9 33.58 -15.55 3.08
N SER A 10 32.41 -15.12 2.61
CA SER A 10 31.44 -15.97 1.93
C SER A 10 31.21 -15.49 0.52
N PHE A 11 30.72 -16.37 -0.34
CA PHE A 11 30.37 -16.00 -1.71
C PHE A 11 29.21 -16.85 -2.25
N GLN A 12 28.60 -16.37 -3.32
CA GLN A 12 27.54 -17.05 -4.04
C GLN A 12 27.84 -17.02 -5.53
N PHE A 13 27.43 -18.06 -6.25
CA PHE A 13 27.41 -18.04 -7.71
C PHE A 13 26.05 -17.53 -8.17
N GLN A 14 26.04 -16.57 -9.08
CA GLN A 14 24.84 -16.00 -9.68
C GLN A 14 24.96 -16.01 -11.21
N THR A 15 23.91 -16.42 -11.90
CA THR A 15 23.81 -16.28 -13.36
C THR A 15 23.40 -14.87 -13.73
N LEU A 16 23.94 -14.33 -14.82
CA LEU A 16 23.43 -13.13 -15.48
C LEU A 16 22.50 -13.57 -16.60
N GLN A 17 21.18 -13.42 -16.40
CA GLN A 17 20.18 -13.66 -17.44
C GLN A 17 19.63 -12.32 -17.96
N PRO A 18 19.61 -12.07 -19.29
CA PRO A 18 19.07 -10.81 -19.82
C PRO A 18 17.54 -10.78 -19.90
N THR A 19 16.86 -11.93 -19.76
CA THR A 19 15.55 -12.12 -20.40
C THR A 19 14.38 -12.45 -19.49
N ILE A 20 14.49 -12.34 -18.17
CA ILE A 20 13.30 -12.41 -17.32
C ILE A 20 13.45 -11.31 -16.27
N GLN A 21 12.58 -10.29 -16.39
CA GLN A 21 12.28 -9.19 -15.45
C GLN A 21 13.33 -8.93 -14.37
N ASP A 22 13.94 -7.73 -14.32
CA ASP A 22 14.97 -7.11 -13.43
C ASP A 22 15.43 -7.74 -12.08
N SER A 23 14.89 -8.87 -11.64
CA SER A 23 15.16 -9.62 -10.42
C SER A 23 15.09 -11.16 -10.53
N ASP A 24 15.12 -11.79 -11.70
CA ASP A 24 15.07 -13.27 -11.85
C ASP A 24 16.44 -13.92 -12.10
N ASP A 25 17.33 -13.81 -11.12
CA ASP A 25 18.64 -14.48 -11.18
C ASP A 25 18.55 -15.93 -10.67
N TYR A 26 19.37 -16.84 -11.20
CA TYR A 26 19.56 -18.16 -10.61
C TYR A 26 20.86 -18.19 -9.81
N SER A 27 20.77 -18.69 -8.59
CA SER A 27 21.90 -18.69 -7.67
C SER A 27 22.05 -19.99 -6.90
N THR A 28 23.26 -20.21 -6.38
CA THR A 28 23.54 -21.29 -5.42
C THR A 28 23.15 -20.88 -4.00
N GLY A 29 23.24 -21.81 -3.05
CA GLY A 29 23.42 -21.39 -1.65
C GLY A 29 24.74 -20.63 -1.44
N THR A 30 24.91 -20.06 -0.25
CA THR A 30 26.15 -19.39 0.14
C THR A 30 27.24 -20.42 0.44
N PHE A 31 28.43 -20.22 -0.13
CA PHE A 31 29.64 -20.94 0.22
C PHE A 31 30.48 -20.12 1.21
N ARG A 32 31.15 -20.80 2.13
CA ARG A 32 32.16 -20.19 3.00
C ARG A 32 33.55 -20.52 2.46
N ALA A 33 34.36 -19.50 2.21
CA ALA A 33 35.76 -19.70 1.88
C ALA A 33 36.54 -20.07 3.16
N THR A 34 37.59 -20.87 3.00
CA THR A 34 38.52 -21.23 4.08
C THR A 34 39.88 -20.56 3.87
N PRO A 35 40.69 -20.37 4.93
CA PRO A 35 42.07 -19.89 4.79
C PRO A 35 42.90 -20.76 3.84
N GLU A 36 42.61 -22.06 3.78
CA GLU A 36 43.19 -23.02 2.86
C GLU A 36 42.50 -23.00 1.49
N TRP A 37 43.27 -23.28 0.44
CA TRP A 37 42.70 -23.50 -0.90
C TRP A 37 41.80 -24.74 -0.90
N ASN A 38 40.55 -24.55 -1.27
CA ASN A 38 39.58 -25.62 -1.43
C ASN A 38 38.92 -25.55 -2.81
N GLN A 39 38.64 -26.71 -3.40
CA GLN A 39 37.95 -26.78 -4.68
C GLN A 39 36.43 -26.69 -4.47
N VAL A 40 35.77 -25.87 -5.27
CA VAL A 40 34.32 -25.71 -5.28
C VAL A 40 33.77 -26.12 -6.65
N THR A 41 32.70 -26.91 -6.63
CA THR A 41 31.99 -27.37 -7.83
C THR A 41 30.58 -26.81 -7.82
N ILE A 42 30.23 -26.11 -8.89
CA ILE A 42 28.90 -25.56 -9.13
C ILE A 42 28.27 -26.34 -10.28
N TRP A 43 27.13 -26.98 -10.02
CA TRP A 43 26.31 -27.61 -11.04
C TRP A 43 25.18 -26.66 -11.44
N PHE A 44 25.12 -26.30 -12.72
CA PHE A 44 24.09 -25.38 -13.21
C PHE A 44 22.67 -25.93 -13.01
N LYS A 45 22.51 -27.25 -13.10
CA LYS A 45 21.24 -27.95 -12.81
C LYS A 45 20.74 -27.78 -11.36
N ASP A 46 21.62 -27.40 -10.43
CA ASP A 46 21.29 -27.26 -9.01
C ASP A 46 21.01 -25.80 -8.61
N LEU A 47 21.09 -24.86 -9.57
CA LEU A 47 20.79 -23.45 -9.33
C LEU A 47 19.29 -23.26 -9.12
N LYS A 48 18.94 -22.38 -8.17
CA LYS A 48 17.55 -22.03 -7.84
C LYS A 48 17.29 -20.58 -8.18
N GLN A 49 16.07 -20.27 -8.60
CA GLN A 49 15.66 -18.88 -8.77
C GLN A 49 15.77 -18.15 -7.43
N ALA A 50 16.43 -17.00 -7.46
CA ALA A 50 16.47 -16.02 -6.40
C ALA A 50 15.73 -14.78 -6.90
N GLY A 51 14.76 -14.29 -6.11
CA GLY A 51 13.88 -13.20 -6.53
C GLY A 51 12.41 -13.49 -6.27
N TRP A 52 11.55 -12.61 -6.76
CA TRP A 52 10.10 -12.62 -6.50
C TRP A 52 9.25 -12.91 -7.75
N GLY A 53 9.88 -13.22 -8.89
CA GLY A 53 9.20 -13.47 -10.17
C GLY A 53 8.53 -14.85 -10.27
N VAL A 54 7.93 -15.11 -11.42
CA VAL A 54 7.27 -16.39 -11.73
C VAL A 54 8.33 -17.49 -11.82
N TYR A 55 8.05 -18.65 -11.22
CA TYR A 55 8.96 -19.78 -11.29
C TYR A 55 9.14 -20.27 -12.72
N ALA A 56 10.35 -20.11 -13.25
CA ALA A 56 10.75 -20.66 -14.53
C ALA A 56 11.85 -21.72 -14.34
N PRO A 57 11.93 -22.74 -15.21
CA PRO A 57 13.09 -23.62 -15.23
C PRO A 57 14.30 -22.88 -15.82
N LEU A 58 15.48 -23.11 -15.25
CA LEU A 58 16.74 -22.63 -15.83
C LEU A 58 16.90 -23.20 -17.25
N THR A 59 17.03 -22.31 -18.25
CA THR A 59 17.39 -22.69 -19.61
C THR A 59 18.84 -22.29 -19.89
N LEU A 60 19.66 -23.26 -20.33
CA LEU A 60 21.07 -22.98 -20.66
C LEU A 60 21.23 -22.02 -21.84
N ASN A 61 20.19 -21.91 -22.68
CA ASN A 61 20.17 -21.03 -23.85
C ASN A 61 20.07 -19.53 -23.49
N ALA A 62 19.68 -19.20 -22.25
CA ALA A 62 19.56 -17.82 -21.77
C ALA A 62 20.75 -17.34 -20.91
N LEU A 63 21.76 -18.21 -20.68
CA LEU A 63 22.93 -17.87 -19.88
C LEU A 63 23.86 -16.94 -20.65
N THR A 64 23.87 -15.66 -20.32
CA THR A 64 24.77 -14.68 -20.95
C THR A 64 26.04 -14.41 -20.18
N GLY A 65 26.04 -14.74 -18.89
CA GLY A 65 27.22 -14.64 -18.03
C GLY A 65 26.95 -15.20 -16.65
N PHE A 66 27.96 -15.09 -15.79
CA PHE A 66 27.84 -15.40 -14.37
C PHE A 66 28.78 -14.52 -13.57
N ALA A 67 28.44 -14.30 -12.31
CA ALA A 67 29.25 -13.59 -11.34
C ALA A 67 29.48 -14.45 -10.09
N LEU A 68 30.64 -14.27 -9.47
CA LEU A 68 30.86 -14.66 -8.08
C LEU A 68 30.63 -13.42 -7.22
N ILE A 69 29.59 -13.46 -6.41
CA ILE A 69 29.23 -12.35 -5.53
C ILE A 69 29.83 -12.62 -4.16
N ASN A 70 30.70 -11.72 -3.70
CA ASN A 70 31.20 -11.74 -2.34
C ASN A 70 30.07 -11.35 -1.38
N MET A 71 29.83 -12.21 -0.40
CA MET A 71 28.82 -12.02 0.64
C MET A 71 29.51 -11.57 1.94
N THR A 72 29.00 -10.49 2.53
CA THR A 72 29.49 -9.98 3.82
C THR A 72 28.96 -10.80 5.02
N SER A 73 27.95 -11.65 4.82
CA SER A 73 27.43 -12.60 5.82
C SER A 73 26.85 -13.87 5.16
N VAL A 74 26.79 -14.97 5.92
CA VAL A 74 26.01 -16.18 5.53
C VAL A 74 24.55 -15.95 5.92
N GLY A 75 23.65 -15.93 4.93
CA GLY A 75 22.22 -15.64 5.12
C GLY A 75 21.82 -14.26 4.59
N ASP A 76 20.52 -13.93 4.66
CA ASP A 76 20.04 -12.60 4.32
C ASP A 76 20.80 -11.56 5.15
N PRO A 77 21.37 -10.52 4.53
CA PRO A 77 22.07 -9.50 5.27
C PRO A 77 21.12 -8.92 6.31
N ALA A 78 21.56 -8.83 7.57
CA ALA A 78 20.84 -8.12 8.59
C ALA A 78 20.60 -6.70 8.06
N ARG A 79 19.34 -6.37 7.73
CA ARG A 79 18.98 -5.04 7.25
C ARG A 79 19.13 -4.12 8.45
N PRO A 80 20.14 -3.23 8.49
CA PRO A 80 20.28 -2.33 9.63
C PRO A 80 19.02 -1.48 9.73
N PRO A 81 18.59 -1.08 10.94
CA PRO A 81 17.54 -0.09 11.09
C PRO A 81 17.83 1.11 10.17
N ALA A 82 16.82 1.55 9.42
CA ALA A 82 16.93 2.62 8.41
C ALA A 82 17.84 2.34 7.19
N GLY A 83 18.34 1.11 6.98
CA GLY A 83 19.25 0.80 5.87
C GLY A 83 18.74 1.18 4.47
N LEU A 84 17.44 1.04 4.20
CA LEU A 84 16.84 1.50 2.94
C LEU A 84 16.83 3.03 2.83
N TYR A 85 16.59 3.74 3.93
CA TYR A 85 16.63 5.20 3.93
C TYR A 85 18.05 5.70 3.69
N GLU A 86 19.03 5.19 4.43
CA GLU A 86 20.44 5.58 4.28
C GLU A 86 21.01 5.22 2.91
N GLY A 87 20.62 4.07 2.35
CA GLY A 87 21.12 3.60 1.06
C GLY A 87 20.45 4.24 -0.16
N MET A 88 19.16 4.58 -0.06
CA MET A 88 18.36 4.98 -1.24
C MET A 88 17.83 6.42 -1.18
N ILE A 89 17.60 6.96 0.01
CA ILE A 89 16.93 8.26 0.21
C ILE A 89 17.90 9.34 0.64
N ALA A 90 18.72 9.09 1.66
CA ALA A 90 19.69 10.06 2.18
C ALA A 90 20.64 10.62 1.10
N PRO A 91 21.17 9.81 0.15
CA PRO A 91 22.04 10.33 -0.91
C PRO A 91 21.35 11.28 -1.89
N LEU A 92 20.00 11.30 -1.92
CA LEU A 92 19.23 12.18 -2.80
C LEU A 92 18.99 13.57 -2.19
N GLN A 93 19.29 13.78 -0.90
CA GLN A 93 19.01 15.03 -0.18
C GLN A 93 19.79 16.24 -0.69
N SER A 94 20.88 16.02 -1.45
CA SER A 94 21.62 17.09 -2.13
C SER A 94 20.92 17.62 -3.39
N TYR A 95 19.87 16.94 -3.87
CA TYR A 95 19.09 17.36 -5.04
C TYR A 95 17.82 18.09 -4.61
N ARG A 96 17.38 19.02 -5.47
CA ARG A 96 16.10 19.70 -5.27
C ARG A 96 14.95 18.69 -5.37
N ILE A 97 13.97 18.83 -4.49
CA ILE A 97 12.75 18.02 -4.46
C ILE A 97 11.54 18.90 -4.69
N ARG A 98 10.58 18.42 -5.49
CA ARG A 98 9.25 19.05 -5.63
C ARG A 98 8.16 18.30 -4.87
N GLY A 99 8.39 17.04 -4.56
CA GLY A 99 7.49 16.21 -3.78
C GLY A 99 7.96 14.76 -3.75
N ALA A 100 7.24 13.94 -2.99
CA ALA A 100 7.46 12.50 -2.92
C ALA A 100 6.15 11.73 -3.14
N ILE A 101 6.25 10.52 -3.69
CA ILE A 101 5.17 9.55 -3.79
C ILE A 101 5.54 8.35 -2.93
N TRP A 102 4.64 7.95 -2.05
CA TRP A 102 4.83 6.82 -1.15
C TRP A 102 3.76 5.76 -1.38
N TYR A 103 4.19 4.61 -1.91
CA TYR A 103 3.34 3.44 -2.08
C TYR A 103 3.93 2.28 -1.28
N GLN A 104 3.51 2.20 -0.03
CA GLN A 104 3.85 1.10 0.86
C GLN A 104 2.78 1.00 1.96
N GLY A 105 2.60 -0.22 2.45
CA GLY A 105 1.93 -0.49 3.71
C GLY A 105 1.66 -1.98 3.92
N GLU A 106 1.71 -2.79 2.89
CA GLU A 106 1.34 -4.21 2.86
C GLU A 106 1.98 -5.00 4.03
N GLY A 107 3.27 -4.79 4.27
CA GLY A 107 4.03 -5.40 5.38
C GLY A 107 3.73 -4.83 6.78
N ASN A 108 2.85 -3.86 6.89
CA ASN A 108 2.44 -3.19 8.14
C ASN A 108 0.98 -3.44 8.50
N THR A 109 0.23 -4.21 7.72
CA THR A 109 -1.22 -4.46 7.93
C THR A 109 -1.54 -4.97 9.34
N TRP A 110 -0.77 -5.93 9.86
CA TRP A 110 -0.92 -6.43 11.24
C TRP A 110 -0.58 -5.41 12.34
N ARG A 111 0.04 -4.26 11.98
CA ARG A 111 0.44 -3.15 12.85
C ARG A 111 -0.11 -1.81 12.33
N ALA A 112 -1.28 -1.82 11.69
CA ALA A 112 -1.90 -0.64 11.09
C ALA A 112 -2.09 0.52 12.09
N TYR A 113 -2.47 0.22 13.35
CA TYR A 113 -2.56 1.24 14.40
C TYR A 113 -1.21 1.95 14.62
N GLN A 114 -0.10 1.21 14.67
CA GLN A 114 1.24 1.77 14.79
C GLN A 114 1.64 2.60 13.57
N TYR A 115 1.16 2.21 12.38
CA TYR A 115 1.44 2.95 11.14
C TYR A 115 0.95 4.39 11.18
N ARG A 116 -0.08 4.69 11.99
CA ARG A 116 -0.55 6.06 12.30
C ARG A 116 0.52 6.93 12.97
N THR A 117 1.55 6.32 13.57
CA THR A 117 2.73 7.02 14.10
C THR A 117 3.89 6.98 13.12
N LEU A 118 4.13 5.83 12.48
CA LEU A 118 5.30 5.62 11.62
C LEU A 118 5.25 6.44 10.34
N LEU A 119 4.10 6.52 9.67
CA LEU A 119 4.00 7.25 8.40
C LEU A 119 4.17 8.77 8.57
N PRO A 120 3.53 9.44 9.55
CA PRO A 120 3.84 10.84 9.84
C PRO A 120 5.31 11.06 10.21
N ALA A 121 5.93 10.16 10.99
CA ALA A 121 7.33 10.26 11.36
C ALA A 121 8.27 10.12 10.14
N LEU A 122 7.92 9.25 9.18
CA LEU A 122 8.65 9.11 7.92
C LEU A 122 8.58 10.42 7.10
N ILE A 123 7.39 10.99 6.95
CA ILE A 123 7.20 12.25 6.20
C ILE A 123 7.99 13.38 6.86
N ALA A 124 7.89 13.51 8.19
CA ALA A 124 8.64 14.52 8.95
C ALA A 124 10.17 14.33 8.82
N SER A 125 10.65 13.08 8.89
CA SER A 125 12.07 12.76 8.70
C SER A 125 12.58 13.19 7.33
N TRP A 126 11.82 12.93 6.26
CA TRP A 126 12.20 13.33 4.90
C TRP A 126 12.19 14.86 4.75
N ARG A 127 11.15 15.54 5.22
CA ARG A 127 11.09 17.01 5.20
C ARG A 127 12.25 17.65 5.98
N ASN A 128 12.61 17.09 7.13
CA ASN A 128 13.76 17.54 7.91
C ASN A 128 15.10 17.28 7.20
N GLY A 129 15.25 16.16 6.49
CA GLY A 129 16.45 15.85 5.72
C GLY A 129 16.68 16.82 4.57
N TRP A 130 15.65 17.11 3.78
CA TRP A 130 15.74 18.05 2.66
C TRP A 130 15.79 19.52 3.09
N LYS A 131 15.16 19.89 4.21
CA LYS A 131 15.01 21.28 4.66
C LYS A 131 14.31 22.21 3.65
N GLU A 132 13.49 21.63 2.78
CA GLU A 132 12.69 22.32 1.75
C GLU A 132 11.22 22.45 2.21
N GLY A 133 11.02 22.88 3.46
CA GLY A 133 9.70 23.07 4.08
C GLY A 133 8.80 21.83 4.04
N ASP A 134 7.49 22.06 4.03
CA ASP A 134 6.48 21.02 3.89
C ASP A 134 6.22 20.65 2.43
N PHE A 135 7.24 20.13 1.74
CA PHE A 135 7.05 19.74 0.33
C PHE A 135 5.89 18.72 0.17
N PRO A 136 5.19 18.73 -0.98
CA PRO A 136 4.10 17.80 -1.29
C PRO A 136 4.45 16.32 -1.08
N PHE A 137 3.60 15.59 -0.38
CA PHE A 137 3.77 14.16 -0.14
C PHE A 137 2.50 13.41 -0.52
N LEU A 138 2.55 12.57 -1.55
CA LEU A 138 1.38 11.83 -2.05
C LEU A 138 1.45 10.37 -1.62
N ILE A 139 0.45 9.95 -0.86
CA ILE A 139 0.32 8.57 -0.39
C ILE A 139 -0.55 7.81 -1.38
N VAL A 140 -0.12 6.61 -1.78
CA VAL A 140 -0.99 5.64 -2.43
C VAL A 140 -1.69 4.82 -1.35
N GLN A 141 -3.00 4.98 -1.23
CA GLN A 141 -3.78 4.14 -0.33
C GLN A 141 -3.70 2.68 -0.80
N LEU A 142 -3.65 1.71 0.10
CA LEU A 142 -3.61 0.31 -0.32
C LEU A 142 -4.84 -0.07 -1.15
N PRO A 143 -4.65 -0.81 -2.25
CA PRO A 143 -5.75 -1.23 -3.11
C PRO A 143 -6.56 -2.36 -2.48
N ASN A 144 -7.64 -2.82 -3.11
CA ASN A 144 -8.31 -4.08 -2.74
C ASN A 144 -7.37 -5.28 -2.87
N HIS A 145 -7.26 -6.07 -1.80
CA HIS A 145 -6.48 -7.31 -1.77
C HIS A 145 -6.97 -8.22 -0.63
N GLY A 146 -6.88 -9.54 -0.83
CA GLY A 146 -7.32 -10.52 0.16
C GLY A 146 -8.84 -10.71 0.19
N GLU A 147 -9.36 -11.16 1.33
CA GLU A 147 -10.73 -11.65 1.48
C GLU A 147 -11.84 -10.58 1.28
N SER A 148 -13.03 -11.04 0.88
CA SER A 148 -14.23 -10.25 0.54
C SER A 148 -15.41 -10.59 1.46
N PRO A 149 -16.53 -9.84 1.39
CA PRO A 149 -17.06 -9.07 2.52
C PRO A 149 -17.17 -9.84 3.84
N GLU A 150 -16.37 -9.42 4.82
CA GLU A 150 -16.51 -9.73 6.24
C GLU A 150 -17.17 -8.53 6.95
N LEU A 151 -17.99 -8.78 7.97
CA LEU A 151 -18.50 -7.73 8.86
C LEU A 151 -17.62 -7.71 10.12
N GLY A 152 -17.03 -6.57 10.44
CA GLY A 152 -16.22 -6.41 11.64
C GLY A 152 -14.84 -5.86 11.33
N ASP A 153 -13.81 -6.51 11.87
CA ASP A 153 -12.43 -6.05 11.79
C ASP A 153 -11.76 -6.45 10.48
N SER A 154 -10.80 -5.65 10.04
CA SER A 154 -10.03 -5.94 8.83
C SER A 154 -8.70 -5.20 8.89
N ILE A 155 -7.61 -5.93 9.14
CA ILE A 155 -6.26 -5.36 9.21
C ILE A 155 -5.86 -4.59 7.94
N TRP A 156 -6.42 -4.97 6.81
CA TRP A 156 -6.20 -4.29 5.53
C TRP A 156 -6.94 -2.95 5.46
N ALA A 157 -8.19 -2.91 5.90
CA ALA A 157 -8.96 -1.67 5.98
C ALA A 157 -8.41 -0.72 7.04
N GLU A 158 -7.95 -1.25 8.19
CA GLU A 158 -7.28 -0.48 9.24
C GLU A 158 -6.05 0.26 8.73
N LEU A 159 -5.27 -0.37 7.84
CA LEU A 159 -4.11 0.26 7.25
C LEU A 159 -4.48 1.35 6.25
N ARG A 160 -5.52 1.14 5.43
CA ARG A 160 -6.07 2.20 4.57
C ARG A 160 -6.54 3.40 5.38
N GLU A 161 -7.14 3.15 6.53
CA GLU A 161 -7.53 4.20 7.48
C GLU A 161 -6.29 4.92 8.02
N ALA A 162 -5.22 4.21 8.40
CA ALA A 162 -3.99 4.85 8.86
C ALA A 162 -3.37 5.79 7.80
N GLN A 163 -3.42 5.39 6.53
CA GLN A 163 -3.01 6.23 5.39
C GLN A 163 -3.92 7.45 5.23
N LEU A 164 -5.24 7.28 5.35
CA LEU A 164 -6.21 8.38 5.31
C LEU A 164 -6.00 9.37 6.46
N LEU A 165 -5.86 8.88 7.69
CA LEU A 165 -5.63 9.71 8.87
C LEU A 165 -4.33 10.51 8.74
N THR A 166 -3.27 9.91 8.20
CA THR A 166 -2.02 10.61 7.90
C THR A 166 -2.28 11.74 6.90
N ALA A 167 -2.95 11.46 5.78
CA ALA A 167 -3.24 12.47 4.77
C ALA A 167 -4.09 13.64 5.30
N LYS A 168 -5.01 13.38 6.24
CA LYS A 168 -5.82 14.42 6.89
C LYS A 168 -5.03 15.25 7.92
N ALA A 169 -4.07 14.63 8.62
CA ALA A 169 -3.38 15.24 9.75
C ALA A 169 -2.06 15.94 9.37
N VAL A 170 -1.38 15.47 8.32
CA VAL A 170 -0.07 15.99 7.91
C VAL A 170 -0.24 17.05 6.82
N PRO A 171 0.30 18.27 6.98
CA PRO A 171 0.19 19.33 5.97
C PRO A 171 0.79 18.94 4.63
N ASN A 172 0.25 19.48 3.53
CA ASN A 172 0.71 19.22 2.16
C ASN A 172 0.85 17.72 1.84
N THR A 173 -0.10 16.92 2.30
CA THR A 173 -0.16 15.49 2.06
C THR A 173 -1.46 15.12 1.34
N GLY A 174 -1.35 14.33 0.26
CA GLY A 174 -2.49 13.86 -0.54
C GLY A 174 -2.64 12.35 -0.48
N LEU A 175 -3.82 11.85 -0.87
CA LEU A 175 -4.16 10.42 -0.85
C LEU A 175 -4.78 9.97 -2.18
N ALA A 176 -4.01 9.25 -2.98
CA ALA A 176 -4.56 8.53 -4.13
C ALA A 176 -5.28 7.26 -3.64
N VAL A 177 -6.61 7.30 -3.64
CA VAL A 177 -7.46 6.14 -3.34
C VAL A 177 -7.35 5.12 -4.47
N THR A 178 -7.14 3.84 -4.16
CA THR A 178 -6.92 2.77 -5.16
C THR A 178 -7.80 1.52 -4.94
N ILE A 179 -8.88 1.68 -4.17
CA ILE A 179 -9.76 0.59 -3.72
C ILE A 179 -10.36 -0.29 -4.84
N ASP A 180 -10.40 0.20 -6.08
CA ASP A 180 -11.04 -0.39 -7.25
C ASP A 180 -10.04 -0.86 -8.34
N VAL A 181 -8.74 -0.71 -8.10
CA VAL A 181 -7.67 -1.06 -9.07
C VAL A 181 -6.70 -2.12 -8.56
N GLY A 182 -7.03 -2.76 -7.44
CA GLY A 182 -6.36 -3.92 -6.90
C GLY A 182 -6.85 -5.25 -7.43
N ASP A 183 -6.29 -6.32 -6.88
CA ASP A 183 -6.62 -7.70 -7.20
C ASP A 183 -6.70 -8.51 -5.88
N PRO A 184 -7.86 -9.12 -5.58
CA PRO A 184 -8.02 -9.96 -4.39
C PRO A 184 -6.98 -11.08 -4.28
N ARG A 185 -6.43 -11.56 -5.41
CA ARG A 185 -5.52 -12.71 -5.49
C ARG A 185 -4.07 -12.33 -5.80
N ASN A 186 -3.81 -11.06 -6.10
CA ASN A 186 -2.48 -10.59 -6.45
C ASN A 186 -2.14 -9.30 -5.69
N LEU A 187 -1.18 -9.40 -4.78
CA LEU A 187 -0.67 -8.28 -3.98
C LEU A 187 -0.02 -7.20 -4.86
N HIS A 188 0.37 -7.55 -6.09
CA HIS A 188 0.99 -6.66 -7.08
C HIS A 188 0.05 -6.46 -8.27
N PRO A 189 -1.03 -5.67 -8.13
CA PRO A 189 -2.02 -5.54 -9.18
C PRO A 189 -1.45 -4.90 -10.45
N PRO A 190 -1.81 -5.37 -11.65
CA PRO A 190 -1.22 -4.90 -12.92
C PRO A 190 -1.65 -3.47 -13.30
N ARG A 191 -2.76 -2.98 -12.75
CA ARG A 191 -3.39 -1.68 -13.07
C ARG A 191 -2.68 -0.49 -12.40
N LYS A 192 -1.37 -0.39 -12.59
CA LYS A 192 -0.50 0.65 -12.00
C LYS A 192 -0.61 2.00 -12.72
N ALA A 193 -0.99 1.99 -14.00
CA ALA A 193 -1.17 3.22 -14.78
C ALA A 193 -2.26 4.11 -14.18
N GLU A 194 -3.39 3.53 -13.76
CA GLU A 194 -4.49 4.25 -13.11
C GLU A 194 -4.08 4.85 -11.76
N ILE A 195 -3.21 4.16 -11.00
CA ILE A 195 -2.64 4.71 -9.77
C ILE A 195 -1.79 5.94 -10.08
N GLY A 196 -0.92 5.85 -11.09
CA GLY A 196 -0.11 6.98 -11.55
C GLY A 196 -0.93 8.18 -12.01
N GLN A 197 -2.02 7.94 -12.75
CA GLN A 197 -2.95 9.00 -13.18
C GLN A 197 -3.61 9.70 -11.99
N ARG A 198 -4.03 8.95 -10.96
CA ARG A 198 -4.62 9.55 -9.74
C ARG A 198 -3.62 10.40 -8.97
N LEU A 199 -2.35 9.98 -8.89
CA LEU A 199 -1.28 10.77 -8.30
C LEU A 199 -0.98 12.04 -9.12
N ALA A 200 -0.99 11.94 -10.44
CA ALA A 200 -0.80 13.10 -11.32
C ALA A 200 -1.92 14.13 -11.14
N VAL A 201 -3.18 13.68 -11.10
CA VAL A 201 -4.35 14.54 -10.84
C VAL A 201 -4.25 15.23 -9.48
N TRP A 202 -3.84 14.50 -8.43
CA TRP A 202 -3.51 15.10 -7.13
C TRP A 202 -2.46 16.20 -7.23
N ALA A 203 -1.34 15.93 -7.90
CA ALA A 203 -0.25 16.90 -8.06
C ALA A 203 -0.70 18.14 -8.87
N LEU A 204 -1.46 17.96 -9.94
CA LEU A 204 -1.98 19.05 -10.76
C LEU A 204 -2.88 19.98 -9.95
N GLY A 205 -3.86 19.41 -9.22
CA GLY A 205 -4.81 20.19 -8.42
C GLY A 205 -4.22 20.85 -7.17
N THR A 206 -3.10 20.34 -6.65
CA THR A 206 -2.47 20.85 -5.42
C THR A 206 -1.13 21.55 -5.71
N THR A 207 -0.10 20.78 -6.04
CA THR A 207 1.27 21.25 -6.27
C THR A 207 1.41 22.24 -7.43
N TYR A 208 0.59 22.08 -8.48
CA TYR A 208 0.63 22.94 -9.67
C TYR A 208 -0.54 23.94 -9.76
N GLY A 209 -1.50 23.87 -8.82
CA GLY A 209 -2.56 24.87 -8.68
C GLY A 209 -3.59 24.88 -9.80
N GLU A 210 -3.72 23.80 -10.58
CA GLU A 210 -4.78 23.69 -11.56
C GLU A 210 -6.15 23.61 -10.89
N LYS A 211 -7.14 24.32 -11.44
CA LYS A 211 -8.50 24.35 -10.91
C LYS A 211 -9.30 23.14 -11.38
N ILE A 212 -8.93 21.97 -10.86
CA ILE A 212 -9.56 20.67 -11.18
C ILE A 212 -10.00 19.93 -9.92
N VAL A 213 -10.94 18.98 -10.07
CA VAL A 213 -11.25 18.03 -9.00
C VAL A 213 -10.14 16.98 -8.96
N TYR A 214 -9.44 16.92 -7.83
CA TYR A 214 -8.22 16.12 -7.71
C TYR A 214 -8.30 14.93 -6.73
N SER A 215 -9.42 14.80 -6.02
CA SER A 215 -9.67 13.72 -5.07
C SER A 215 -11.09 13.19 -5.23
N GLY A 216 -11.28 11.91 -4.90
CA GLY A 216 -12.60 11.34 -4.66
C GLY A 216 -13.13 11.69 -3.26
N PRO A 217 -14.37 11.30 -2.95
CA PRO A 217 -15.01 11.62 -1.67
C PRO A 217 -14.21 11.12 -0.47
N ILE A 218 -13.98 12.00 0.51
CA ILE A 218 -13.30 11.69 1.77
C ILE A 218 -14.26 11.98 2.92
N TYR A 219 -14.45 10.99 3.81
CA TYR A 219 -15.30 11.15 4.99
C TYR A 219 -14.91 12.39 5.81
N ASP A 220 -15.90 13.25 6.05
CA ASP A 220 -15.78 14.42 6.91
C ASP A 220 -16.45 14.16 8.26
N SER A 221 -17.78 14.02 8.24
CA SER A 221 -18.61 13.99 9.45
C SER A 221 -19.87 13.15 9.27
N MET A 222 -20.53 12.84 10.38
CA MET A 222 -21.81 12.13 10.39
C MET A 222 -22.85 12.82 11.26
N GLN A 223 -24.12 12.60 10.92
CA GLN A 223 -25.27 13.04 11.69
C GLN A 223 -26.31 11.92 11.77
N ILE A 224 -26.77 11.59 12.98
CA ILE A 224 -27.89 10.65 13.15
C ILE A 224 -29.19 11.36 12.73
N VAL A 225 -29.97 10.72 11.86
CA VAL A 225 -31.24 11.22 11.32
C VAL A 225 -32.30 10.13 11.40
N GLY A 226 -33.16 10.20 12.43
CA GLY A 226 -34.14 9.13 12.70
C GLY A 226 -33.43 7.80 12.99
N SER A 227 -33.75 6.76 12.22
CA SER A 227 -33.11 5.44 12.28
C SER A 227 -31.95 5.27 11.29
N GLY A 228 -31.44 6.36 10.71
CA GLY A 228 -30.31 6.35 9.78
C GLY A 228 -29.18 7.28 10.21
N ILE A 229 -28.07 7.21 9.48
CA ILE A 229 -26.91 8.09 9.63
C ILE A 229 -26.65 8.76 8.29
N LYS A 230 -26.69 10.10 8.29
CA LYS A 230 -26.23 10.93 7.17
C LYS A 230 -24.72 11.09 7.27
N ILE A 231 -24.02 10.86 6.16
CA ILE A 231 -22.57 10.99 6.04
C ILE A 231 -22.25 12.12 5.08
N HIS A 232 -21.39 13.02 5.53
CA HIS A 232 -20.87 14.16 4.79
C HIS A 232 -19.45 13.88 4.29
N PHE A 233 -19.11 14.42 3.11
CA PHE A 233 -17.81 14.21 2.48
C PHE A 233 -17.16 15.53 2.07
N PHE A 234 -15.83 15.57 2.15
CA PHE A 234 -15.02 16.47 1.33
C PHE A 234 -14.84 15.88 -0.08
N HIS A 235 -14.50 16.73 -1.05
CA HIS A 235 -14.16 16.33 -2.43
C HIS A 235 -15.28 15.59 -3.18
N SER A 236 -16.53 16.01 -2.99
CA SER A 236 -17.68 15.51 -3.75
C SER A 236 -17.67 15.94 -5.23
N GLY A 237 -16.78 16.85 -5.64
CA GLY A 237 -16.69 17.33 -7.02
C GLY A 237 -18.02 17.90 -7.51
N ALA A 238 -18.46 17.51 -8.71
CA ALA A 238 -19.78 17.85 -9.25
C ALA A 238 -20.95 17.03 -8.65
N GLY A 239 -20.66 16.17 -7.67
CA GLY A 239 -21.63 15.37 -6.91
C GLY A 239 -21.20 13.92 -6.76
N LEU A 240 -21.86 13.23 -5.84
CA LEU A 240 -21.67 11.79 -5.63
C LEU A 240 -22.43 10.97 -6.68
N GLU A 241 -21.86 9.83 -7.03
CA GLU A 241 -22.51 8.84 -7.88
C GLU A 241 -22.12 7.42 -7.49
N THR A 242 -22.89 6.47 -8.01
CA THR A 242 -22.56 5.05 -7.95
C THR A 242 -22.08 4.59 -9.31
N ARG A 243 -21.03 3.77 -9.32
CA ARG A 243 -20.57 3.15 -10.57
C ARG A 243 -21.72 2.42 -11.27
N GLU A 244 -21.94 2.76 -12.54
CA GLU A 244 -22.96 2.15 -13.41
C GLU A 244 -24.41 2.27 -12.89
N GLY A 245 -24.72 3.29 -12.09
CA GLY A 245 -26.08 3.52 -11.58
C GLY A 245 -26.62 2.41 -10.66
N GLN A 246 -25.74 1.53 -10.19
CA GLN A 246 -26.11 0.42 -9.31
C GLN A 246 -26.42 0.91 -7.89
N PRO A 247 -27.26 0.19 -7.11
CA PRO A 247 -27.45 0.49 -5.69
C PRO A 247 -26.11 0.64 -4.97
N LEU A 248 -26.01 1.58 -4.03
CA LEU A 248 -24.79 1.83 -3.27
C LEU A 248 -24.44 0.60 -2.40
N LYS A 249 -23.20 0.13 -2.49
CA LYS A 249 -22.69 -1.09 -1.85
C LYS A 249 -21.53 -0.79 -0.89
N GLY A 250 -21.26 -1.76 -0.02
CA GLY A 250 -20.08 -1.74 0.85
C GLY A 250 -20.28 -0.97 2.13
N LEU A 251 -21.51 -0.80 2.60
CA LEU A 251 -21.85 -0.10 3.84
C LEU A 251 -22.32 -1.08 4.90
N SER A 252 -21.79 -0.92 6.11
CA SER A 252 -22.31 -1.55 7.31
C SER A 252 -22.60 -0.50 8.38
N ILE A 253 -23.59 -0.80 9.23
CA ILE A 253 -24.08 0.08 10.29
C ILE A 253 -24.20 -0.71 11.59
N ALA A 254 -23.90 -0.07 12.72
CA ALA A 254 -23.98 -0.69 14.04
C ALA A 254 -24.71 0.23 15.02
N GLY A 255 -25.40 -0.38 15.99
CA GLY A 255 -25.94 0.29 17.17
C GLY A 255 -24.92 0.30 18.32
N ALA A 256 -25.39 0.65 19.52
CA ALA A 256 -24.56 0.69 20.72
C ALA A 256 -23.96 -0.68 21.12
N ASP A 257 -24.52 -1.78 20.61
CA ASP A 257 -24.02 -3.14 20.81
C ASP A 257 -22.75 -3.46 19.99
N ARG A 258 -22.33 -2.54 19.11
CA ARG A 258 -21.15 -2.62 18.24
C ARG A 258 -21.20 -3.75 17.22
N LYS A 259 -22.37 -4.34 16.99
CA LYS A 259 -22.54 -5.41 16.00
C LYS A 259 -22.90 -4.80 14.66
N PHE A 260 -21.96 -4.84 13.72
CA PHE A 260 -22.21 -4.37 12.36
C PHE A 260 -23.19 -5.27 11.63
N ARG A 261 -24.12 -4.64 10.93
CA ARG A 261 -25.06 -5.24 9.98
C ARG A 261 -24.86 -4.57 8.63
N TRP A 262 -25.11 -5.30 7.55
CA TRP A 262 -25.17 -4.68 6.22
C TRP A 262 -26.26 -3.61 6.18
N ALA A 263 -25.97 -2.52 5.47
CA ALA A 263 -26.84 -1.36 5.38
C ALA A 263 -27.10 -0.99 3.92
N SER A 264 -28.31 -0.47 3.68
CA SER A 264 -28.64 0.20 2.44
C SER A 264 -28.34 1.68 2.58
N ALA A 265 -28.04 2.34 1.46
CA ALA A 265 -27.89 3.79 1.45
C ALA A 265 -28.36 4.42 0.15
N ARG A 266 -28.70 5.69 0.25
CA ARG A 266 -29.07 6.55 -0.89
C ARG A 266 -28.22 7.81 -0.88
N ILE A 267 -27.94 8.32 -2.08
CA ILE A 267 -27.26 9.61 -2.25
C ILE A 267 -28.31 10.73 -2.12
N GLU A 268 -28.02 11.73 -1.29
CA GLU A 268 -28.80 12.94 -1.10
C GLU A 268 -27.88 14.17 -1.27
N GLY A 269 -27.77 14.65 -2.51
CA GLY A 269 -26.84 15.73 -2.87
C GLY A 269 -25.38 15.28 -2.70
N GLU A 270 -24.67 15.93 -1.79
CA GLU A 270 -23.26 15.64 -1.46
C GLU A 270 -23.12 14.64 -0.30
N ASN A 271 -24.23 14.04 0.13
CA ASN A 271 -24.29 13.15 1.28
C ASN A 271 -24.77 11.77 0.89
N ILE A 272 -24.54 10.80 1.77
CA ILE A 272 -25.30 9.54 1.75
C ILE A 272 -26.09 9.41 3.05
N VAL A 273 -27.27 8.80 2.98
CA VAL A 273 -28.04 8.41 4.15
C VAL A 273 -28.05 6.89 4.24
N VAL A 274 -27.48 6.37 5.31
CA VAL A 274 -27.25 4.94 5.56
C VAL A 274 -28.23 4.43 6.62
N SER A 275 -28.88 3.30 6.36
CA SER A 275 -29.85 2.71 7.30
C SER A 275 -29.94 1.20 7.14
N SER A 276 -30.34 0.50 8.20
CA SER A 276 -30.66 -0.93 8.18
C SER A 276 -31.91 -1.20 9.01
N PRO A 277 -32.85 -2.05 8.54
CA PRO A 277 -34.00 -2.45 9.35
C PRO A 277 -33.59 -3.22 10.62
N ASP A 278 -32.40 -3.81 10.63
CA ASP A 278 -31.85 -4.55 11.78
C ASP A 278 -31.22 -3.63 12.84
N VAL A 279 -31.10 -2.33 12.57
CA VAL A 279 -30.42 -1.35 13.43
C VAL A 279 -31.26 -0.09 13.57
N MET A 280 -32.20 -0.11 14.52
CA MET A 280 -33.16 1.00 14.74
C MET A 280 -32.55 2.23 15.42
N SER A 281 -31.42 2.07 16.12
CA SER A 281 -30.71 3.16 16.82
C SER A 281 -29.23 3.11 16.47
N PRO A 282 -28.85 3.53 15.24
CA PRO A 282 -27.49 3.42 14.77
C PRO A 282 -26.58 4.47 15.42
N VAL A 283 -25.32 4.11 15.63
CA VAL A 283 -24.28 4.98 16.19
C VAL A 283 -23.00 4.99 15.37
N ALA A 284 -22.80 4.03 14.46
CA ALA A 284 -21.59 3.93 13.65
C ALA A 284 -21.88 3.38 12.24
N VAL A 285 -21.10 3.85 11.26
CA VAL A 285 -21.08 3.38 9.86
C VAL A 285 -19.65 3.02 9.46
N ARG A 286 -19.50 1.97 8.66
CA ARG A 286 -18.25 1.66 7.95
C ARG A 286 -18.52 1.54 6.45
N TYR A 287 -17.61 2.07 5.64
CA TYR A 287 -17.63 1.97 4.19
C TYR A 287 -16.39 1.25 3.68
N ALA A 288 -16.59 0.26 2.80
CA ALA A 288 -15.54 -0.52 2.15
C ALA A 288 -14.51 -1.11 3.14
N TRP A 289 -15.01 -1.56 4.30
CA TRP A 289 -14.19 -2.04 5.42
C TRP A 289 -13.91 -3.54 5.34
N ALA A 290 -13.14 -3.94 4.33
CA ALA A 290 -12.66 -5.31 4.14
C ALA A 290 -11.35 -5.32 3.33
N GLY A 291 -10.74 -6.49 3.15
CA GLY A 291 -9.58 -6.66 2.24
C GLY A 291 -9.94 -6.30 0.79
N SER A 292 -10.94 -6.98 0.23
CA SER A 292 -11.46 -6.75 -1.11
C SER A 292 -12.98 -6.48 -1.08
N PRO A 293 -13.41 -5.28 -0.64
CA PRO A 293 -14.82 -4.97 -0.48
C PRO A 293 -15.53 -4.80 -1.83
N VAL A 294 -16.78 -5.25 -1.90
CA VAL A 294 -17.69 -4.86 -2.99
C VAL A 294 -18.22 -3.46 -2.70
N CYS A 295 -17.67 -2.45 -3.38
CA CYS A 295 -17.97 -1.03 -3.14
C CYS A 295 -18.01 -0.24 -4.46
N ASN A 296 -18.79 0.83 -4.50
CA ASN A 296 -19.06 1.56 -5.75
C ASN A 296 -19.37 3.06 -5.60
N LEU A 297 -18.89 3.74 -4.55
CA LEU A 297 -19.12 5.18 -4.35
C LEU A 297 -18.00 5.98 -5.00
N TYR A 298 -18.37 6.92 -5.86
CA TYR A 298 -17.46 7.79 -6.60
C TYR A 298 -18.00 9.23 -6.56
N ASN A 299 -17.18 10.20 -6.94
CA ASN A 299 -17.69 11.46 -7.48
C ASN A 299 -17.89 11.34 -9.00
N LYS A 300 -18.58 12.32 -9.58
CA LYS A 300 -18.87 12.38 -11.03
C LYS A 300 -17.64 12.52 -11.92
N GLU A 301 -16.48 12.84 -11.34
CA GLU A 301 -15.19 12.85 -12.04
C GLU A 301 -14.53 11.47 -12.10
N GLY A 302 -15.20 10.43 -11.57
CA GLY A 302 -14.73 9.05 -11.63
C GLY A 302 -13.67 8.69 -10.61
N LEU A 303 -13.52 9.49 -9.54
CA LEU A 303 -12.59 9.21 -8.44
C LEU A 303 -13.32 8.48 -7.29
N PRO A 304 -12.79 7.34 -6.82
CA PRO A 304 -13.45 6.53 -5.80
C PRO A 304 -13.41 7.20 -4.42
N ALA A 305 -14.45 6.96 -3.62
CA ALA A 305 -14.46 7.34 -2.22
C ALA A 305 -13.44 6.52 -1.42
N SER A 306 -12.72 7.16 -0.49
CA SER A 306 -11.85 6.44 0.44
C SER A 306 -12.70 5.56 1.39
N PRO A 307 -12.28 4.32 1.67
CA PRO A 307 -12.80 3.55 2.80
C PRO A 307 -12.71 4.35 4.10
N PHE A 308 -13.71 4.19 4.98
CA PHE A 308 -13.77 4.91 6.25
C PHE A 308 -14.58 4.14 7.30
N ARG A 309 -14.44 4.57 8.55
CA ARG A 309 -15.34 4.25 9.66
C ARG A 309 -15.68 5.52 10.42
N THR A 310 -16.82 5.52 11.11
CA THR A 310 -17.24 6.64 11.97
C THR A 310 -17.09 6.34 13.46
N ASP A 311 -16.81 5.09 13.82
CA ASP A 311 -16.49 4.69 15.19
C ASP A 311 -15.00 4.94 15.54
N ASP A 312 -14.74 5.15 16.82
CA ASP A 312 -13.41 5.22 17.42
C ASP A 312 -13.06 3.93 18.19
N TRP A 313 -13.82 2.85 17.99
CA TRP A 313 -13.67 1.62 18.75
C TRP A 313 -12.30 0.97 18.52
N PRO A 314 -11.83 0.11 19.44
CA PRO A 314 -10.60 -0.64 19.25
C PRO A 314 -10.63 -1.42 17.93
N ILE A 315 -9.49 -1.43 17.23
CA ILE A 315 -9.27 -2.19 15.99
C ILE A 315 -8.34 -3.37 16.24
N ALA A 316 -8.31 -4.37 15.36
CA ALA A 316 -7.56 -5.61 15.57
C ALA A 316 -6.05 -5.39 15.71
N SER A 317 -5.49 -4.37 15.04
CA SER A 317 -4.07 -4.03 15.17
C SER A 317 -3.71 -3.20 16.41
N SER A 318 -4.68 -2.87 17.28
CA SER A 318 -4.43 -2.09 18.50
C SER A 318 -3.52 -2.84 19.46
N GLY A 319 -2.41 -2.21 19.85
CA GLY A 319 -1.46 -2.81 20.80
C GLY A 319 -0.41 -3.75 20.18
N ASN A 320 -0.53 -4.07 18.88
CA ASN A 320 0.49 -4.84 18.18
C ASN A 320 1.78 -3.99 18.03
N LYS A 321 2.93 -4.58 18.35
CA LYS A 321 4.25 -3.93 18.35
C LYS A 321 5.26 -4.63 17.47
#